data_AF-A0A971M117-F1
#
_entry.id   AF-A0A971M117-F1
#
_cell.length_a   1.000
_cell.length_b   1.000
_cell.length_c   1.000
_cell.angle_alpha   90.00
_cell.angle_beta   90.00
_cell.angle_gamma   90.00
#
_symmetry.space_group_name_H-M   'P 1'
#
loop_
_entity.id
_entity.type
_entity.pdbx_description
1 polymer ?
#
loop_
_entity_poly.entity_id
_entity_poly.type
_entity_poly.pdbx_seq_one_letter_code
_entity_poly.pdbx_strand_id
1 'polypeptide(L)'
;MEDYLEMIYRKSLEEGYTRINTIADSLNVQAPSATRMVQKLAKLGLLHYEKYGVVQLTVEGRRIGRFLLKRHQIIEEFLKNIGVEEKLLVNVELIEHNVTKGALFKIEILNKFFSEHPEILEKFTQYRARQEKNYYSKEE
;
A
#
# COMPACT_ATOMS: atom_id res chain seq x y z
N MET A 1 4.75 -1.29 11.56
CA MET A 1 3.61 -1.94 12.30
C MET A 1 2.39 -1.95 11.40
N GLU A 2 2.08 -0.82 10.77
CA GLU A 2 1.10 -0.73 9.70
C GLU A 2 1.37 -1.76 8.61
N ASP A 3 2.60 -1.83 8.10
CA ASP A 3 3.04 -2.79 7.06
C ASP A 3 2.78 -4.25 7.43
N TYR A 4 2.96 -4.61 8.71
CA TYR A 4 2.61 -5.94 9.20
C TYR A 4 1.10 -6.18 9.15
N LEU A 5 0.31 -5.22 9.62
CA LEU A 5 -1.13 -5.36 9.68
C LEU A 5 -1.76 -5.35 8.27
N GLU A 6 -1.23 -4.52 7.37
CA GLU A 6 -1.58 -4.53 5.97
C GLU A 6 -1.21 -5.86 5.31
N MET A 7 0.03 -6.34 5.49
CA MET A 7 0.48 -7.58 4.87
C MET A 7 -0.32 -8.79 5.39
N ILE A 8 -0.59 -8.83 6.69
CA ILE A 8 -1.47 -9.85 7.29
C ILE A 8 -2.86 -9.77 6.66
N TYR A 9 -3.43 -8.57 6.52
CA TYR A 9 -4.73 -8.40 5.87
C TYR A 9 -4.71 -8.90 4.43
N ARG A 10 -3.73 -8.43 3.62
CA ARG A 10 -3.55 -8.80 2.22
C ARG A 10 -3.45 -10.32 2.05
N LYS A 11 -2.65 -11.00 2.87
CA LYS A 11 -2.49 -12.47 2.83
C LYS A 11 -3.69 -13.23 3.38
N SER A 12 -4.46 -12.64 4.30
CA SER A 12 -5.65 -13.26 4.86
C SER A 12 -6.88 -13.21 3.95
N LEU A 13 -6.85 -12.47 2.83
CA LEU A 13 -7.99 -12.35 1.92
C LEU A 13 -8.37 -13.66 1.25
N GLU A 14 -7.41 -14.57 1.06
CA GLU A 14 -7.62 -15.86 0.39
C GLU A 14 -8.16 -16.92 1.36
N GLU A 15 -7.46 -17.16 2.47
CA GLU A 15 -7.75 -18.28 3.38
C GLU A 15 -8.39 -17.85 4.71
N GLY A 16 -8.54 -16.54 4.97
CA GLY A 16 -9.05 -16.00 6.24
C GLY A 16 -8.02 -15.97 7.37
N TYR A 17 -6.82 -16.54 7.15
CA TYR A 17 -5.69 -16.52 8.06
C TYR A 17 -4.38 -16.39 7.27
N THR A 18 -3.27 -16.20 7.97
CA THR A 18 -1.92 -16.27 7.38
C THR A 18 -0.97 -16.95 8.36
N ARG A 19 0.29 -17.16 7.96
CA ARG A 19 1.32 -17.79 8.79
C ARG A 19 2.49 -16.83 9.02
N ILE A 20 3.13 -16.97 10.18
CA ILE A 20 4.27 -16.13 10.57
C ILE A 20 5.40 -16.15 9.53
N ASN A 21 5.71 -17.31 8.96
CA ASN A 21 6.76 -17.45 7.95
C ASN A 21 6.38 -16.69 6.67
N THR A 22 5.13 -16.83 6.22
CA THR A 22 4.61 -16.09 5.06
C THR A 22 4.70 -14.58 5.27
N ILE A 23 4.42 -14.08 6.48
CA ILE A 23 4.58 -12.64 6.81
C ILE A 23 6.05 -12.25 6.77
N ALA A 24 6.92 -13.05 7.39
CA ALA A 24 8.36 -12.78 7.48
C ALA A 24 9.00 -12.70 6.08
N ASP A 25 8.67 -13.66 5.22
CA ASP A 25 9.15 -13.70 3.84
C ASP A 25 8.61 -12.51 3.02
N SER A 26 7.31 -12.19 3.16
CA SER A 26 6.68 -11.10 2.40
C SER A 26 7.22 -9.71 2.78
N LEU A 27 7.68 -9.54 4.01
CA LEU A 27 8.26 -8.28 4.51
C LEU A 27 9.79 -8.29 4.48
N ASN A 28 10.41 -9.37 4.00
CA ASN A 28 11.87 -9.55 3.99
C ASN A 28 12.52 -9.31 5.38
N VAL A 29 11.93 -9.91 6.42
CA VAL A 29 12.37 -9.79 7.81
C VAL A 29 12.62 -11.16 8.43
N GLN A 30 13.47 -11.20 9.44
CA GLN A 30 13.75 -12.44 10.17
C GLN A 30 12.54 -12.91 10.98
N ALA A 31 12.28 -14.22 11.02
CA ALA A 31 11.14 -14.82 11.73
C ALA A 31 11.01 -14.40 13.23
N PRO A 32 12.11 -14.23 14.00
CA PRO A 32 12.02 -13.69 15.36
C PRO A 32 11.51 -12.24 15.41
N SER A 33 11.87 -11.40 14.44
CA SER A 33 11.37 -10.02 14.33
C SER A 33 9.87 -10.02 13.99
N ALA A 34 9.46 -10.88 13.06
CA ALA A 34 8.05 -11.03 12.73
C ALA A 34 7.22 -11.50 13.94
N THR A 35 7.71 -12.50 14.66
CA THR A 35 7.08 -13.02 15.89
C THR A 35 6.86 -11.92 16.93
N ARG A 36 7.90 -11.10 17.20
CA ARG A 36 7.76 -9.99 18.16
C ARG A 36 6.68 -8.99 17.74
N MET A 37 6.62 -8.63 16.45
CA MET A 37 5.63 -7.68 15.96
C MET A 37 4.21 -8.25 15.99
N VAL A 38 4.03 -9.51 15.58
CA VAL A 38 2.74 -10.21 15.64
C VAL A 38 2.24 -10.31 17.08
N GLN A 39 3.10 -10.69 18.03
CA GLN A 39 2.74 -10.70 19.44
C GLN A 39 2.36 -9.31 19.97
N LYS A 40 3.03 -8.25 19.52
CA LYS A 40 2.67 -6.87 19.88
C LYS A 40 1.27 -6.51 19.36
N LEU A 41 0.98 -6.82 18.09
CA LEU A 41 -0.35 -6.62 17.50
C LEU A 41 -1.44 -7.46 18.20
N ALA A 42 -1.10 -8.67 18.65
CA ALA A 42 -2.01 -9.52 19.43
C ALA A 42 -2.38 -8.86 20.76
N LYS A 43 -1.38 -8.33 21.48
CA LYS A 43 -1.59 -7.59 22.74
C LYS A 43 -2.44 -6.32 22.56
N LEU A 44 -2.44 -5.74 21.36
CA LEU A 44 -3.30 -4.61 21.00
C LEU A 44 -4.73 -5.04 20.58
N GLY A 45 -5.05 -6.34 20.61
CA GLY A 45 -6.36 -6.86 20.22
C GLY A 45 -6.63 -6.84 18.71
N LEU A 46 -5.58 -6.68 17.89
CA LEU A 46 -5.71 -6.59 16.43
C LEU A 46 -5.61 -7.94 15.73
N LEU A 47 -5.03 -8.95 16.38
CA LEU A 47 -4.96 -10.30 15.84
C LEU A 47 -5.02 -11.37 16.94
N HIS A 48 -5.36 -12.58 16.53
CA HIS A 48 -5.16 -13.82 17.27
C HIS A 48 -3.92 -14.53 16.74
N TYR A 49 -3.06 -14.98 17.66
CA TYR A 49 -1.86 -15.74 17.36
C TYR A 49 -1.94 -17.11 18.02
N GLU A 50 -2.00 -18.16 17.21
CA GLU A 50 -2.21 -19.53 17.67
C GLU A 50 -0.97 -20.41 17.51
N LYS A 51 -1.05 -21.66 17.99
CA LYS A 51 -0.01 -22.67 17.79
C LYS A 51 0.28 -22.86 16.30
N TYR A 52 1.50 -23.33 15.99
CA TYR A 52 1.99 -23.52 14.62
C TYR A 52 2.15 -22.22 13.80
N GLY A 53 2.09 -21.05 14.45
CA GLY A 53 2.37 -19.78 13.80
C GLY A 53 1.22 -19.23 12.97
N VAL A 54 -0.02 -19.69 13.22
CA VAL A 54 -1.23 -19.19 12.56
C VAL A 54 -1.59 -17.81 13.12
N VAL A 55 -1.86 -16.87 12.22
CA VAL A 55 -2.21 -15.48 12.51
C VAL A 55 -3.55 -15.18 11.88
N GLN A 56 -4.51 -14.73 12.69
CA GLN A 56 -5.84 -14.34 12.24
C GLN A 56 -6.17 -12.93 12.69
N LEU A 57 -6.75 -12.11 11.82
CA LEU A 57 -7.16 -10.76 12.22
C LEU A 57 -8.44 -10.80 13.05
N THR A 58 -8.50 -9.94 14.07
CA THR A 58 -9.76 -9.63 14.74
C THR A 58 -10.65 -8.78 13.82
N VAL A 59 -11.88 -8.51 14.25
CA VAL A 59 -12.75 -7.55 13.55
C VAL A 59 -12.08 -6.19 13.43
N GLU A 60 -11.43 -5.72 14.49
CA GLU A 60 -10.71 -4.45 14.44
C GLU A 60 -9.45 -4.49 13.59
N GLY A 61 -8.65 -5.56 13.72
CA GLY A 61 -7.48 -5.75 12.85
C GLY A 61 -7.84 -5.74 11.37
N ARG A 62 -8.97 -6.38 10.99
CA ARG A 62 -9.49 -6.33 9.63
C ARG A 62 -9.90 -4.93 9.19
N ARG A 63 -10.55 -4.14 10.06
CA ARG A 63 -10.95 -2.77 9.73
C ARG A 63 -9.73 -1.90 9.45
N ILE A 64 -8.71 -1.96 10.29
CA ILE A 64 -7.49 -1.18 10.12
C ILE A 64 -6.69 -1.70 8.92
N GLY A 65 -6.48 -3.01 8.80
CA GLY A 65 -5.75 -3.62 7.68
C GLY A 65 -6.37 -3.29 6.32
N ARG A 66 -7.71 -3.28 6.23
CA ARG A 66 -8.43 -2.81 5.02
C ARG A 66 -8.13 -1.36 4.70
N PHE A 67 -8.12 -0.49 5.71
CA PHE A 67 -7.82 0.92 5.50
C PHE A 67 -6.39 1.12 5.00
N LEU A 68 -5.41 0.38 5.56
CA LEU A 68 -4.01 0.45 5.13
C LEU A 68 -3.86 -0.01 3.68
N LEU A 69 -4.45 -1.15 3.31
CA LEU A 69 -4.44 -1.62 1.92
C LEU A 69 -5.12 -0.62 0.97
N LYS A 70 -6.23 -0.02 1.38
CA LYS A 70 -6.91 1.01 0.58
C LYS A 70 -6.01 2.24 0.39
N ARG A 71 -5.31 2.68 1.44
CA ARG A 71 -4.36 3.80 1.36
C ARG A 71 -3.24 3.50 0.36
N HIS A 72 -2.64 2.32 0.44
CA HIS A 72 -1.63 1.84 -0.50
C HIS A 72 -2.14 1.93 -1.95
N GLN A 73 -3.33 1.39 -2.22
CA GLN A 73 -3.94 1.38 -3.56
C GLN A 73 -4.22 2.79 -4.10
N ILE A 74 -4.72 3.71 -3.26
CA ILE A 74 -4.97 5.10 -3.67
C ILE A 74 -3.67 5.78 -4.10
N ILE A 75 -2.60 5.63 -3.31
CA ILE A 75 -1.30 6.23 -3.62
C ILE A 75 -0.68 5.58 -4.86
N GLU A 76 -0.75 4.25 -4.98
CA GLU A 76 -0.24 3.52 -6.14
C GLU A 76 -0.94 3.97 -7.43
N GLU A 77 -2.27 4.03 -7.44
CA GLU A 77 -3.05 4.49 -8.58
C GLU A 77 -2.74 5.95 -8.93
N PHE A 78 -2.59 6.81 -7.93
CA PHE A 78 -2.20 8.20 -8.14
C PHE A 78 -0.84 8.32 -8.82
N LEU A 79 0.16 7.61 -8.31
CA LEU A 79 1.51 7.61 -8.88
C LEU A 79 1.51 7.06 -10.31
N LYS A 80 0.74 6.01 -10.60
CA LYS A 80 0.53 5.50 -11.97
C LYS A 80 -0.11 6.56 -12.87
N ASN A 81 -1.17 7.22 -12.41
CA ASN A 81 -1.87 8.25 -13.17
C ASN A 81 -0.95 9.43 -13.55
N ILE A 82 -0.05 9.83 -12.66
CA ILE A 82 0.91 10.90 -12.97
C ILE A 82 2.10 10.43 -13.81
N GLY A 83 2.32 9.11 -13.95
CA GLY A 83 3.36 8.51 -14.80
C GLY A 83 4.61 8.02 -14.10
N VAL A 84 4.56 7.78 -12.80
CA VAL A 84 5.71 7.22 -12.08
C VAL A 84 5.81 5.73 -12.40
N GLU A 85 6.86 5.35 -13.12
CA GLU A 85 7.16 3.96 -13.48
C GLU A 85 8.34 3.42 -12.66
N GLU A 86 9.42 4.21 -12.52
CA GLU A 86 10.60 3.79 -11.78
C GLU A 86 10.30 3.68 -10.27
N LYS A 87 10.66 2.54 -9.67
CA LYS A 87 10.56 2.30 -8.22
C LYS A 87 9.17 2.62 -7.65
N LEU A 88 8.11 2.39 -8.43
CA LEU A 88 6.74 2.71 -8.04
C LEU A 88 6.39 2.23 -6.62
N LEU A 89 6.64 0.95 -6.32
CA LEU A 89 6.34 0.38 -5.01
C LEU A 89 7.08 1.11 -3.86
N VAL A 90 8.35 1.42 -4.05
CA VAL A 90 9.16 2.16 -3.05
C VAL A 90 8.58 3.55 -2.84
N ASN A 91 8.17 4.23 -3.91
CA ASN A 91 7.54 5.56 -3.81
C ASN A 91 6.19 5.50 -3.10
N VAL A 92 5.39 4.45 -3.34
CA VAL A 92 4.13 4.22 -2.60
C VAL A 92 4.43 4.09 -1.12
N GLU A 93 5.33 3.19 -0.72
CA GLU A 93 5.70 2.94 0.67
C GLU A 93 6.20 4.22 1.38
N LEU A 94 7.04 5.01 0.72
CA LEU A 94 7.55 6.27 1.29
C LEU A 94 6.43 7.30 1.55
N ILE A 95 5.44 7.38 0.65
CA ILE A 95 4.38 8.39 0.71
C ILE A 95 3.26 7.97 1.66
N GLU A 96 2.86 6.70 1.65
CA GLU A 96 1.66 6.26 2.37
C GLU A 96 1.75 6.42 3.89
N HIS A 97 2.95 6.37 4.48
CA HIS A 97 3.16 6.58 5.91
C HIS A 97 3.16 8.05 6.32
N ASN A 98 3.28 8.97 5.35
CA ASN A 98 3.45 10.41 5.58
C ASN A 98 2.30 11.25 5.03
N VAL A 99 1.24 10.62 4.52
CA VAL A 99 0.07 11.31 3.97
C VAL A 99 -1.05 11.44 5.01
N THR A 100 -1.58 12.65 5.16
CA THR A 100 -2.75 12.87 6.03
C THR A 100 -4.02 12.30 5.41
N LYS A 101 -5.02 11.97 6.23
CA LYS A 101 -6.34 11.50 5.75
C LYS A 101 -7.00 12.50 4.79
N GLY A 102 -6.85 13.80 5.05
CA GLY A 102 -7.39 14.85 4.20
C GLY A 102 -6.75 14.88 2.81
N ALA A 103 -5.41 14.80 2.76
CA ALA A 103 -4.68 14.72 1.49
C ALA A 103 -5.01 13.43 0.73
N LEU A 104 -5.02 12.28 1.42
CA LEU A 104 -5.37 10.98 0.84
C LEU A 104 -6.76 11.01 0.19
N PHE A 105 -7.75 11.60 0.86
CA PHE A 105 -9.11 11.73 0.33
C PHE A 105 -9.16 12.59 -0.94
N LYS A 106 -8.36 13.66 -1.03
CA LYS A 106 -8.28 14.48 -2.25
C LYS A 106 -7.58 13.74 -3.39
N ILE A 107 -6.56 12.93 -3.08
CA ILE A 107 -5.92 12.05 -4.06
C ILE A 107 -6.93 11.01 -4.58
N GLU A 108 -7.70 10.39 -3.68
CA GLU A 108 -8.76 9.43 -4.07
C GLU A 108 -9.80 10.07 -5.01
N ILE A 109 -10.23 11.31 -4.72
CA ILE A 109 -11.12 12.06 -5.61
C ILE A 109 -10.48 12.30 -6.98
N LEU A 110 -9.19 12.66 -7.02
CA LEU A 110 -8.48 12.90 -8.27
C LEU A 110 -8.35 11.61 -9.11
N ASN A 111 -8.00 10.49 -8.48
CA ASN A 111 -7.96 9.19 -9.15
C ASN A 111 -9.31 8.84 -9.75
N LYS A 112 -10.37 8.98 -8.96
CA LYS A 112 -11.75 8.73 -9.42
C LYS A 112 -12.11 9.64 -10.60
N PHE A 113 -11.76 10.92 -10.54
CA PHE A 113 -11.97 11.86 -11.64
C PHE A 113 -11.27 11.39 -12.92
N PHE A 114 -10.01 10.96 -12.85
CA PHE A 114 -9.32 10.42 -14.03
C PHE A 114 -9.94 9.13 -14.55
N SER A 115 -10.41 8.24 -13.66
CA SER A 115 -11.11 7.02 -14.07
C SER A 115 -12.46 7.30 -14.74
N GLU A 116 -13.15 8.37 -14.34
CA GLU A 116 -14.44 8.78 -14.93
C GLU A 116 -14.25 9.63 -16.20
N HIS A 117 -13.08 10.24 -16.38
CA HIS A 117 -12.72 11.12 -17.48
C HIS A 117 -11.40 10.69 -18.17
N PRO A 118 -11.35 9.52 -18.82
CA PRO A 118 -10.14 8.99 -19.44
C PRO A 118 -9.55 9.92 -20.51
N GLU A 119 -10.39 10.72 -21.18
CA GLU A 119 -9.97 11.72 -22.16
C GLU A 119 -9.11 12.83 -21.55
N ILE A 120 -9.32 13.15 -20.27
CA ILE A 120 -8.52 14.14 -19.55
C ILE A 120 -7.19 13.53 -19.13
N LEU A 121 -7.20 12.28 -18.66
CA LEU A 121 -5.98 11.55 -18.35
C LEU A 121 -5.08 11.44 -19.60
N GLU A 122 -5.66 11.11 -20.75
CA GLU A 122 -4.91 11.04 -22.03
C GLU A 122 -4.31 12.39 -22.41
N LYS A 123 -5.09 13.49 -22.32
CA LYS A 123 -4.56 14.85 -22.55
C LYS A 123 -3.40 15.17 -21.61
N PHE A 124 -3.50 14.80 -20.33
CA PHE A 124 -2.43 14.98 -19.37
C PHE A 124 -1.19 14.13 -19.73
N THR A 125 -1.37 12.86 -20.12
CA THR A 125 -0.27 11.99 -20.58
C THR A 125 0.45 12.59 -21.79
N GLN A 126 -0.30 13.08 -22.79
CA GLN A 126 0.28 13.74 -23.96
C GLN A 126 1.03 15.03 -23.60
N TYR A 127 0.48 15.83 -22.69
CA TYR A 127 1.17 17.02 -22.18
C TYR A 127 2.48 16.66 -21.49
N ARG A 128 2.44 15.68 -20.57
CA ARG A 128 3.62 15.19 -19.84
C ARG A 128 4.72 14.69 -20.78
N ALA A 129 4.37 13.85 -21.75
CA ALA A 129 5.33 13.31 -22.72
C ALA A 129 6.04 14.41 -23.53
N ARG A 130 5.38 15.55 -23.78
CA ARG A 130 6.01 16.73 -24.41
C ARG A 130 6.99 17.42 -23.46
N GLN A 131 6.66 17.51 -22.17
CA GLN A 131 7.54 18.12 -21.16
C GLN A 131 8.78 17.27 -20.90
N GLU A 132 8.64 15.95 -20.78
CA GLU A 132 9.76 15.02 -20.56
C GLU A 132 10.75 15.07 -21.72
N LYS A 133 10.29 15.07 -22.98
CA LYS A 133 11.15 15.26 -24.15
C LYS A 133 11.96 16.55 -24.05
N ASN A 134 11.32 17.67 -23.69
CA ASN A 134 12.00 18.96 -23.54
C ASN A 134 13.00 19.00 -22.37
N TYR A 135 12.83 18.14 -21.36
CA TYR A 135 13.75 18.03 -20.23
C TYR A 135 15.03 17.28 -20.64
N TYR A 136 14.88 16.10 -21.27
CA TYR A 136 16.03 15.29 -21.71
C TYR A 136 16.78 15.89 -22.91
N SER A 137 16.15 16.71 -23.74
CA SER A 137 16.83 17.44 -24.82
C SER A 137 17.66 18.65 -24.36
N LYS A 138 17.63 19.00 -23.06
CA LYS A 138 18.44 20.09 -22.49
C LYS A 138 19.70 19.59 -21.75
N GLU A 139 19.87 18.28 -21.63
CA GLU A 139 21.03 17.65 -21.00
C GLU A 139 22.10 17.19 -22.02
N GLU A 140 21.89 17.46 -23.32
CA GLU A 140 22.86 17.34 -24.42
C GLU A 140 23.38 18.71 -24.87
#